data_AF-A0A3L8RZI5-F1
#
_entry.id   AF-A0A3L8RZI5-F1
#
_cell.length_a   1.000
_cell.length_b   1.000
_cell.length_c   1.000
_cell.angle_alpha   90.00
_cell.angle_beta   90.00
_cell.angle_gamma   90.00
#
_symmetry.space_group_name_H-M   'P 1'
#
loop_
_entity.id
_entity.type
_entity.pdbx_description
1 polymer ?
#
loop_
_entity_poly.entity_id
_entity_poly.type
_entity_poly.pdbx_seq_one_letter_code
_entity_poly.pdbx_strand_id
1 'polypeptide(L)'
;MSPLPLPRAKYAVNAIKKKVNDKNPHVALYALEVMESVVKNCGQTVHDEVANKQTMEELKEILKKSSSNRKKCMCPLLYPLWRQVETSVRSKILYLIQAWAHAFRNEPKYKVVQDTYQIMKVEGHVFPEFKESDAMFAAERAPDWVDAEECHRCRVQFGVVTRKHHCRACGQIFCGKCSSKYSTIPKFGIEKEVRVCEPCYEHLNKSVPFVVGFFACDSRDIEGGSREDVELAP
;
A
#
# COMPACT_ATOMS: atom_id res chain seq x y z
N MET A 1 -39.54 0.87 -8.64
CA MET A 1 -38.26 1.31 -9.22
C MET A 1 -37.18 0.34 -8.77
N SER A 2 -36.78 -0.58 -9.63
CA SER A 2 -35.68 -1.51 -9.36
C SER A 2 -34.37 -0.70 -9.27
N PRO A 3 -33.48 -0.96 -8.30
CA PRO A 3 -32.19 -0.27 -8.25
C PRO A 3 -31.41 -0.61 -9.53
N LEU A 4 -30.94 0.43 -10.24
CA LEU A 4 -30.02 0.27 -11.36
C LEU A 4 -28.81 -0.56 -10.88
N PRO A 5 -28.32 -1.54 -11.66
CA PRO A 5 -27.13 -2.28 -11.28
C PRO A 5 -26.00 -1.28 -11.06
N LEU A 6 -25.42 -1.31 -9.85
CA LEU A 6 -24.26 -0.51 -9.50
C LEU A 6 -23.22 -0.60 -10.62
N PRO A 7 -22.59 0.51 -11.05
CA PRO A 7 -21.53 0.44 -12.03
C PRO A 7 -20.44 -0.50 -11.50
N ARG A 8 -20.20 -1.60 -12.21
CA ARG A 8 -19.15 -2.57 -11.85
C ARG A 8 -17.83 -1.81 -11.71
N ALA A 9 -17.02 -2.13 -10.69
CA ALA A 9 -15.75 -1.46 -10.40
C ALA A 9 -14.89 -1.25 -11.66
N LYS A 10 -14.81 -2.26 -12.52
CA LYS A 10 -14.19 -2.21 -13.85
C LYS A 10 -14.64 -1.05 -14.73
N TYR A 11 -15.95 -0.81 -14.84
CA TYR A 11 -16.49 0.28 -15.66
C TYR A 11 -16.06 1.64 -15.09
N ALA A 12 -16.21 1.82 -13.78
CA ALA A 12 -15.85 3.06 -13.09
C ALA A 12 -14.35 3.36 -13.24
N VAL A 13 -13.49 2.38 -12.93
CA VAL A 13 -12.03 2.54 -13.04
C VAL A 13 -11.61 2.83 -14.48
N ASN A 14 -12.21 2.16 -15.48
CA ASN A 14 -11.92 2.45 -16.89
C ASN A 14 -12.36 3.85 -17.31
N ALA A 15 -13.48 4.37 -16.81
CA ALA A 15 -13.89 5.74 -17.07
C ALA A 15 -12.89 6.75 -16.46
N ILE A 16 -12.39 6.48 -15.26
CA ILE A 16 -11.37 7.31 -14.60
C ILE A 16 -10.06 7.25 -15.39
N LYS A 17 -9.60 6.06 -15.80
CA LYS A 17 -8.38 5.89 -16.61
C LYS A 17 -8.41 6.70 -17.91
N LYS A 18 -9.57 6.82 -18.56
CA LYS A 18 -9.74 7.69 -19.74
C LYS A 18 -9.46 9.15 -19.42
N LYS A 19 -9.88 9.63 -18.24
CA LYS A 19 -9.64 11.00 -17.78
C LYS A 19 -8.21 11.23 -17.27
N VAL A 20 -7.57 10.22 -16.70
CA VAL A 20 -6.14 10.26 -16.36
C VAL A 20 -5.26 10.47 -17.61
N ASN A 21 -5.69 9.96 -18.76
CA ASN A 21 -5.01 10.14 -20.05
C ASN A 21 -5.45 11.40 -20.83
N ASP A 22 -6.20 12.31 -20.21
CA ASP A 22 -6.63 13.55 -20.86
C ASP A 22 -5.42 14.45 -21.21
N LYS A 23 -5.53 15.22 -22.29
CA LYS A 23 -4.50 16.17 -22.70
C LYS A 23 -4.38 17.34 -21.73
N ASN A 24 -5.47 17.68 -21.04
CA ASN A 24 -5.47 18.72 -20.03
C ASN A 24 -4.90 18.16 -18.71
N PRO A 25 -3.75 18.68 -18.23
CA PRO A 25 -3.10 18.15 -17.04
C PRO A 25 -3.93 18.38 -15.76
N HIS A 26 -4.83 19.37 -15.73
CA HIS A 26 -5.75 19.54 -14.61
C HIS A 26 -6.81 18.43 -14.56
N VAL A 27 -7.35 18.04 -15.72
CA VAL A 27 -8.32 16.93 -15.80
C VAL A 27 -7.63 15.63 -15.39
N ALA A 28 -6.40 15.41 -15.84
CA ALA A 28 -5.61 14.25 -15.44
C ALA A 28 -5.34 14.24 -13.93
N LEU A 29 -4.97 15.38 -13.33
CA LEU A 29 -4.72 15.50 -11.90
C LEU A 29 -5.97 15.18 -11.06
N TYR A 30 -7.10 15.80 -11.37
CA TYR A 30 -8.37 15.52 -10.65
C TYR A 30 -8.81 14.05 -10.85
N ALA A 31 -8.58 13.48 -12.04
CA ALA A 31 -8.86 12.06 -12.26
C ALA A 31 -7.97 11.15 -11.40
N LEU A 32 -6.69 11.51 -11.17
CA LEU A 32 -5.81 10.79 -10.26
C LEU A 32 -6.26 10.92 -8.79
N GLU A 33 -6.80 12.06 -8.38
CA GLU A 33 -7.37 12.24 -7.03
C GLU A 33 -8.66 11.43 -6.84
N VAL A 34 -9.50 11.35 -7.87
CA VAL A 34 -10.65 10.44 -7.87
C VAL A 34 -10.17 8.99 -7.81
N MET A 35 -9.14 8.62 -8.57
CA MET A 35 -8.54 7.28 -8.55
C MET A 35 -8.02 6.92 -7.16
N GLU A 36 -7.32 7.83 -6.50
CA GLU A 36 -6.88 7.66 -5.11
C GLU A 36 -8.07 7.38 -4.19
N SER A 37 -9.12 8.20 -4.30
CA SER A 37 -10.29 8.12 -3.43
C SER A 37 -11.03 6.80 -3.60
N VAL A 38 -11.22 6.31 -4.83
CA VAL A 38 -11.90 5.02 -5.06
C VAL A 38 -11.04 3.84 -4.59
N VAL A 39 -9.71 3.92 -4.73
CA VAL A 39 -8.81 2.87 -4.22
C VAL A 39 -8.82 2.84 -2.69
N LYS A 40 -8.88 4.00 -2.04
CA LYS A 40 -8.94 4.10 -0.57
C LYS A 40 -10.25 3.59 0.03
N ASN A 41 -11.37 3.72 -0.69
CA ASN A 41 -12.71 3.55 -0.09
C ASN A 41 -13.54 2.38 -0.63
N CYS A 42 -13.19 1.77 -1.77
CA CYS A 42 -14.03 0.75 -2.42
C CYS A 42 -13.52 -0.70 -2.31
N GLY A 43 -12.39 -0.90 -1.62
CA GLY A 43 -11.85 -2.22 -1.31
C GLY A 43 -11.42 -3.07 -2.53
N GLN A 44 -11.38 -4.38 -2.32
CA GLN A 44 -10.74 -5.35 -3.23
C GLN A 44 -11.24 -5.27 -4.68
N THR A 45 -12.53 -5.01 -4.90
CA THR A 45 -13.11 -4.93 -6.25
C THR A 45 -12.50 -3.83 -7.11
N VAL A 46 -12.07 -2.72 -6.50
CA VAL A 46 -11.34 -1.65 -7.18
C VAL A 46 -9.85 -1.94 -7.20
N HIS A 47 -9.31 -2.53 -6.12
CA HIS A 47 -7.89 -2.92 -6.04
C HIS A 47 -7.49 -3.83 -7.20
N ASP A 48 -8.32 -4.81 -7.53
CA ASP A 48 -8.10 -5.74 -8.67
C ASP A 48 -7.98 -5.02 -10.02
N GLU A 49 -8.69 -3.92 -10.22
CA GLU A 49 -8.72 -3.16 -11.46
C GLU A 49 -7.55 -2.17 -11.59
N VAL A 50 -6.92 -1.77 -10.47
CA VAL A 50 -5.77 -0.83 -10.44
C VAL A 50 -4.42 -1.52 -10.21
N ALA A 51 -4.36 -2.58 -9.40
CA ALA A 51 -3.13 -3.22 -8.96
C ALA A 51 -2.73 -4.35 -9.92
N ASN A 52 -2.63 -4.03 -11.21
CA ASN A 52 -2.27 -4.96 -12.28
C ASN A 52 -1.22 -4.35 -13.22
N LYS A 53 -0.55 -5.24 -13.98
CA LYS A 53 0.53 -4.88 -14.89
C LYS A 53 0.12 -3.81 -15.90
N GLN A 54 -1.08 -3.93 -16.49
CA GLN A 54 -1.57 -2.97 -17.47
C GLN A 54 -1.61 -1.55 -16.90
N THR A 55 -2.20 -1.39 -15.72
CA THR A 55 -2.30 -0.07 -15.06
C THR A 55 -0.92 0.49 -14.70
N MET A 56 -0.01 -0.34 -14.21
CA MET A 56 1.35 0.09 -13.88
C MET A 56 2.12 0.56 -15.11
N GLU A 57 2.01 -0.14 -16.24
CA GLU A 57 2.61 0.30 -17.51
C GLU A 57 1.97 1.60 -18.02
N GLU A 58 0.64 1.74 -17.95
CA GLU A 58 -0.06 2.98 -18.33
C GLU A 58 0.44 4.19 -17.51
N LEU A 59 0.60 4.05 -16.19
CA LEU A 59 1.13 5.10 -15.32
C LEU A 59 2.59 5.46 -15.64
N LYS A 60 3.45 4.46 -15.89
CA LYS A 60 4.83 4.68 -16.32
C LYS A 60 4.89 5.41 -17.65
N GLU A 61 4.04 5.06 -18.61
CA GLU A 61 4.01 5.72 -19.92
C GLU A 61 3.56 7.18 -19.83
N ILE A 62 2.61 7.53 -18.94
CA ILE A 62 2.25 8.93 -18.67
C ILE A 62 3.45 9.71 -18.11
N LEU A 63 4.19 9.11 -17.18
CA LEU A 63 5.43 9.70 -16.65
C LEU A 63 6.51 9.84 -17.74
N LYS A 64 6.64 8.93 -18.70
CA LYS A 64 7.58 9.12 -19.81
C LYS A 64 7.15 10.26 -20.75
N LYS A 65 5.88 10.31 -21.13
CA LYS A 65 5.31 11.34 -22.03
C LYS A 65 5.50 12.75 -21.48
N SER A 66 5.26 12.93 -20.18
CA SER A 66 5.47 14.23 -19.52
C SER A 66 6.96 14.62 -19.44
N SER A 67 7.90 13.66 -19.55
CA SER A 67 9.33 14.01 -19.63
C SER A 67 9.70 14.56 -21.01
N SER A 68 9.10 14.00 -22.08
CA SER A 68 9.32 14.39 -23.48
C SER A 68 8.65 15.69 -23.89
N ASN A 69 7.49 16.02 -23.31
CA ASN A 69 6.76 17.26 -23.65
C ASN A 69 7.46 18.56 -23.21
N ARG A 70 8.49 18.47 -22.35
CA ARG A 70 9.32 19.63 -21.95
C ARG A 70 9.92 20.44 -23.11
N LYS A 71 10.03 19.84 -24.31
CA LYS A 71 10.71 20.43 -25.48
C LYS A 71 9.78 21.01 -26.55
N LYS A 72 8.45 20.82 -26.47
CA LYS A 72 7.57 21.11 -27.62
C LYS A 72 6.57 22.21 -27.30
N CYS A 73 6.97 23.43 -27.67
CA CYS A 73 6.14 24.61 -27.93
C CYS A 73 5.28 25.09 -26.76
N MET A 74 5.72 26.16 -26.08
CA MET A 74 4.81 26.89 -25.21
C MET A 74 5.18 28.36 -25.03
N CYS A 75 4.14 29.19 -25.01
CA CYS A 75 4.15 30.60 -24.71
C CYS A 75 4.96 30.89 -23.42
N PRO A 76 5.96 31.82 -23.44
CA PRO A 76 6.79 32.15 -22.27
C PRO A 76 6.00 32.61 -21.04
N LEU A 77 4.81 33.19 -21.24
CA LEU A 77 3.99 33.76 -20.17
C LEU A 77 3.19 32.71 -19.38
N LEU A 78 2.85 31.57 -20.00
CA LEU A 78 2.07 30.49 -19.36
C LEU A 78 2.94 29.28 -18.97
N TYR A 79 4.22 29.30 -19.37
CA TYR A 79 5.19 28.24 -19.09
C TYR A 79 5.35 27.90 -17.61
N PRO A 80 5.44 28.86 -16.66
CA PRO A 80 5.65 28.53 -15.25
C PRO A 80 4.46 27.76 -14.67
N LEU A 81 3.24 28.20 -14.99
CA LEU A 81 2.01 27.63 -14.46
C LEU A 81 1.73 26.23 -15.04
N TRP A 82 1.86 26.07 -16.36
CA TRP A 82 1.65 24.76 -16.98
C TRP A 82 2.71 23.74 -16.57
N ARG A 83 3.99 24.16 -16.46
CA ARG A 83 5.08 23.32 -15.95
C ARG A 83 4.81 22.89 -14.50
N GLN A 84 4.28 23.77 -13.67
CA GLN A 84 3.91 23.46 -12.28
C GLN A 84 2.82 22.37 -12.21
N VAL A 85 1.77 22.49 -13.02
CA VAL A 85 0.67 21.51 -13.04
C VAL A 85 1.15 20.17 -13.61
N GLU A 86 2.00 20.18 -14.64
CA GLU A 86 2.62 18.98 -15.16
C GLU A 86 3.48 18.28 -14.09
N THR A 87 4.29 19.04 -13.33
CA THR A 87 5.01 18.48 -12.17
C THR A 87 4.06 17.93 -11.10
N SER A 88 2.89 18.55 -10.88
CA SER A 88 1.89 18.04 -9.93
C SER A 88 1.33 16.68 -10.35
N VAL A 89 1.05 16.47 -11.65
CA VAL A 89 0.61 15.16 -12.17
C VAL A 89 1.68 14.10 -11.92
N ARG A 90 2.95 14.40 -12.22
CA ARG A 90 4.07 13.47 -11.98
C ARG A 90 4.20 13.12 -10.51
N SER A 91 4.23 14.13 -9.64
CA SER A 91 4.32 13.95 -8.19
C SER A 91 3.16 13.12 -7.67
N LYS A 92 1.94 13.31 -8.20
CA LYS A 92 0.77 12.54 -7.81
C LYS A 92 0.88 11.07 -8.22
N ILE A 93 1.34 10.77 -9.44
CA ILE A 93 1.54 9.38 -9.88
C ILE A 93 2.58 8.68 -9.00
N LEU A 94 3.71 9.34 -8.71
CA LEU A 94 4.75 8.79 -7.83
C LEU A 94 4.22 8.55 -6.42
N TYR A 95 3.46 9.50 -5.86
CA TYR A 95 2.77 9.34 -4.58
C TYR A 95 1.86 8.10 -4.57
N LEU A 96 1.03 7.92 -5.61
CA LEU A 96 0.09 6.80 -5.67
C LEU A 96 0.80 5.45 -5.79
N ILE A 97 1.81 5.34 -6.66
CA ILE A 97 2.59 4.10 -6.81
C ILE A 97 3.26 3.73 -5.48
N GLN A 98 3.84 4.70 -4.77
CA GLN A 98 4.39 4.48 -3.43
C GLN A 98 3.33 4.04 -2.44
N ALA A 99 2.23 4.80 -2.30
CA ALA A 99 1.16 4.49 -1.35
C ALA A 99 0.57 3.09 -1.60
N TRP A 100 0.34 2.71 -2.86
CA TRP A 100 -0.19 1.41 -3.22
C TRP A 100 0.82 0.28 -3.02
N ALA A 101 2.11 0.50 -3.31
CA ALA A 101 3.15 -0.49 -3.03
C ALA A 101 3.22 -0.83 -1.54
N HIS A 102 3.08 0.17 -0.66
CA HIS A 102 3.03 -0.04 0.78
C HIS A 102 1.71 -0.65 1.25
N ALA A 103 0.57 -0.22 0.69
CA ALA A 103 -0.75 -0.74 1.05
C ALA A 103 -0.91 -2.22 0.69
N PHE A 104 -0.36 -2.65 -0.45
CA PHE A 104 -0.48 -4.01 -0.96
C PHE A 104 0.74 -4.91 -0.67
N ARG A 105 1.64 -4.50 0.23
CA ARG A 105 2.91 -5.21 0.50
C ARG A 105 2.77 -6.67 0.94
N ASN A 106 1.64 -7.03 1.52
CA ASN A 106 1.36 -8.38 2.03
C ASN A 106 0.49 -9.22 1.07
N GLU A 107 0.12 -8.68 -0.09
CA GLU A 107 -0.76 -9.33 -1.06
C GLU A 107 0.03 -9.78 -2.29
N PRO A 108 0.40 -11.08 -2.41
CA PRO A 108 1.22 -11.57 -3.53
C PRO A 108 0.59 -11.31 -4.90
N LYS A 109 -0.75 -11.28 -4.98
CA LYS A 109 -1.51 -10.96 -6.19
C LYS A 109 -1.18 -9.58 -6.75
N TYR A 110 -0.84 -8.62 -5.90
CA TYR A 110 -0.58 -7.22 -6.25
C TYR A 110 0.92 -6.87 -6.29
N LYS A 111 1.80 -7.87 -6.22
CA LYS A 111 3.27 -7.72 -6.21
C LYS A 111 3.80 -6.82 -7.32
N VAL A 112 3.13 -6.79 -8.48
CA VAL A 112 3.48 -5.93 -9.61
C VAL A 112 3.56 -4.44 -9.26
N VAL A 113 2.78 -3.97 -8.29
CA VAL A 113 2.83 -2.57 -7.82
C VAL A 113 4.13 -2.30 -7.07
N GLN A 114 4.52 -3.22 -6.18
CA GLN A 114 5.78 -3.14 -5.43
C GLN A 114 6.99 -3.22 -6.36
N ASP A 115 6.96 -4.15 -7.32
CA ASP A 115 8.04 -4.29 -8.30
C ASP A 115 8.17 -3.02 -9.16
N THR A 116 7.04 -2.41 -9.55
CA THR A 116 7.02 -1.13 -10.29
C THR A 116 7.63 0.01 -9.45
N TYR A 117 7.24 0.13 -8.18
CA TYR A 117 7.82 1.12 -7.27
C TYR A 117 9.35 0.98 -7.16
N GLN A 118 9.84 -0.26 -7.00
CA GLN A 118 11.27 -0.52 -6.87
C GLN A 118 12.03 -0.24 -8.17
N ILE A 119 11.50 -0.63 -9.32
CA ILE A 119 12.08 -0.31 -10.63
C ILE A 119 12.20 1.20 -10.79
N MET A 120 11.15 1.95 -10.47
CA MET A 120 11.16 3.41 -10.60
C MET A 120 12.18 4.08 -9.68
N LYS A 121 12.39 3.55 -8.47
CA LYS A 121 13.48 4.02 -7.60
C LYS A 121 14.86 3.78 -8.22
N VAL A 122 15.08 2.60 -8.79
CA VAL A 122 16.34 2.26 -9.48
C VAL A 122 16.57 3.14 -10.71
N GLU A 123 15.50 3.49 -11.44
CA GLU A 123 15.54 4.44 -12.56
C GLU A 123 15.81 5.90 -12.12
N GLY A 124 15.93 6.17 -10.82
CA GLY A 124 16.27 7.49 -10.28
C GLY A 124 15.08 8.42 -10.05
N HIS A 125 13.84 7.90 -10.07
CA HIS A 125 12.68 8.71 -9.70
C HIS A 125 12.70 9.03 -8.20
N VAL A 126 12.63 10.33 -7.87
CA VAL A 126 12.52 10.81 -6.49
C VAL A 126 11.06 10.75 -6.07
N PHE A 127 10.78 9.91 -5.07
CA PHE A 127 9.45 9.79 -4.48
C PHE A 127 9.25 10.82 -3.36
N PRO A 128 8.01 11.27 -3.12
CA PRO A 128 7.72 12.13 -1.98
C PRO A 128 7.95 11.39 -0.66
N GLU A 129 8.07 12.16 0.42
CA GLU A 129 8.11 11.60 1.78
C GLU A 129 6.91 10.68 2.02
N PHE A 130 7.18 9.48 2.53
CA PHE A 130 6.15 8.48 2.80
C PHE A 130 5.56 8.69 4.19
N LYS A 131 4.23 8.73 4.29
CA LYS A 131 3.51 8.70 5.56
C LYS A 131 2.75 7.38 5.66
N GLU A 132 2.90 6.67 6.78
CA GLU A 132 2.24 5.37 6.98
C GLU A 132 0.71 5.47 6.82
N SER A 133 0.12 6.59 7.23
CA SER A 133 -1.31 6.90 7.06
C SER A 133 -1.79 6.81 5.61
N ASP A 134 -0.92 7.06 4.62
CA ASP A 134 -1.28 7.02 3.20
C ASP A 134 -1.54 5.59 2.70
N ALA A 135 -1.07 4.58 3.42
CA ALA A 135 -1.15 3.15 3.05
C ALA A 135 -2.15 2.34 3.89
N MET A 136 -2.81 2.94 4.90
CA MET A 136 -3.69 2.20 5.84
C MET A 136 -5.07 1.85 5.28
N PHE A 137 -5.39 2.20 4.04
CA PHE A 137 -6.73 2.04 3.45
C PHE A 137 -7.04 0.61 2.97
N ALA A 138 -6.05 -0.26 2.84
CA ALA A 138 -6.26 -1.67 2.51
C ALA A 138 -6.68 -2.50 3.73
N ALA A 139 -6.81 -1.88 4.91
CA ALA A 139 -7.34 -2.52 6.09
C ALA A 139 -8.83 -2.88 5.87
N GLU A 140 -9.12 -4.17 5.85
CA GLU A 140 -10.47 -4.72 5.88
C GLU A 140 -11.17 -4.34 7.20
N ARG A 141 -12.50 -4.24 7.16
CA ARG A 141 -13.29 -4.10 8.38
C ARG A 141 -13.17 -5.39 9.20
N ALA A 142 -12.79 -5.27 10.47
CA ALA A 142 -12.77 -6.39 11.39
C ALA A 142 -14.17 -7.06 11.46
N PRO A 143 -14.23 -8.40 11.56
CA PRO A 143 -15.50 -9.12 11.63
C PRO A 143 -16.29 -8.72 12.89
N ASP A 144 -17.61 -8.67 12.75
CA ASP A 144 -18.48 -8.40 13.88
C ASP A 144 -18.38 -9.52 14.93
N TRP A 145 -18.57 -9.16 16.19
CA TRP A 145 -18.46 -10.10 17.30
C TRP A 145 -19.73 -10.95 17.40
N VAL A 146 -19.54 -12.27 17.41
CA VAL A 146 -20.62 -13.24 17.59
C VAL A 146 -20.79 -13.50 19.07
N ASP A 147 -22.03 -13.53 19.56
CA ASP A 147 -22.36 -13.97 20.91
C ASP A 147 -22.91 -15.42 20.90
N ALA A 148 -22.59 -16.19 21.93
CA ALA A 148 -23.11 -17.55 22.14
C ALA A 148 -22.99 -17.95 23.61
N GLU A 149 -23.69 -19.00 24.02
CA GLU A 149 -23.69 -19.53 25.40
C GLU A 149 -22.56 -20.52 25.68
N GLU A 150 -21.79 -20.90 24.66
CA GLU A 150 -20.67 -21.82 24.78
C GLU A 150 -19.45 -21.39 23.97
N CYS A 151 -18.28 -21.88 24.36
CA CYS A 151 -17.05 -21.63 23.63
C CYS A 151 -17.08 -22.27 22.23
N HIS A 152 -16.80 -21.48 21.20
CA HIS A 152 -16.78 -21.93 19.80
C HIS A 152 -15.82 -23.11 19.52
N ARG A 153 -14.75 -23.27 20.32
CA ARG A 153 -13.76 -24.36 20.17
C ARG A 153 -14.04 -25.56 21.06
N CYS A 154 -14.02 -25.37 22.38
CA CYS A 154 -14.12 -26.49 23.33
C CYS A 154 -15.54 -26.74 23.86
N ARG A 155 -16.53 -25.95 23.44
CA ARG A 155 -17.95 -26.11 23.81
C ARG A 155 -18.27 -26.00 25.30
N VAL A 156 -17.32 -25.52 26.11
CA VAL A 156 -17.58 -25.22 27.52
C VAL A 156 -18.64 -24.12 27.62
N GLN A 157 -19.65 -24.35 28.46
CA GLN A 157 -20.71 -23.38 28.73
C GLN A 157 -20.13 -22.16 29.47
N PHE A 158 -20.57 -20.98 29.05
CA PHE A 158 -20.25 -19.74 29.74
C PHE A 158 -21.11 -19.58 30.99
N GLY A 159 -20.62 -18.78 31.93
CA GLY A 159 -21.31 -18.53 33.19
C GLY A 159 -20.51 -17.57 34.06
N VAL A 160 -20.83 -17.55 35.36
CA VAL A 160 -20.21 -16.61 36.31
C VAL A 160 -18.67 -16.78 36.37
N VAL A 161 -18.20 -18.03 36.34
CA VAL A 161 -16.78 -18.39 36.44
C VAL A 161 -16.11 -18.41 35.06
N THR A 162 -16.78 -18.94 34.03
CA THR A 162 -16.24 -19.01 32.66
C THR A 162 -16.70 -17.80 31.86
N ARG A 163 -15.88 -16.76 31.82
CA ARG A 163 -16.15 -15.51 31.10
C ARG A 163 -16.04 -15.68 29.57
N LYS A 164 -16.82 -14.88 28.85
CA LYS A 164 -16.83 -14.77 27.37
C LYS A 164 -15.64 -13.94 26.87
N HIS A 165 -14.98 -14.37 25.80
CA HIS A 165 -13.89 -13.62 25.14
C HIS A 165 -13.96 -13.72 23.61
N HIS A 166 -13.73 -12.62 22.90
CA HIS A 166 -13.74 -12.60 21.43
C HIS A 166 -12.34 -12.66 20.82
N CYS A 167 -12.21 -13.42 19.72
CA CYS A 167 -11.05 -13.36 18.84
C CYS A 167 -11.19 -12.14 17.91
N ARG A 168 -10.22 -11.22 17.93
CA ARG A 168 -10.26 -10.02 17.07
C ARG A 168 -10.06 -10.33 15.58
N ALA A 169 -9.54 -11.52 15.25
CA ALA A 169 -9.28 -11.93 13.87
C ALA A 169 -10.49 -12.56 13.17
N CYS A 170 -11.37 -13.26 13.90
CA CYS A 170 -12.51 -13.98 13.31
C CYS A 170 -13.87 -13.63 13.92
N GLY A 171 -13.93 -12.83 14.99
CA GLY A 171 -15.18 -12.40 15.63
C GLY A 171 -15.87 -13.46 16.50
N GLN A 172 -15.41 -14.72 16.47
CA GLN A 172 -16.01 -15.81 17.25
C GLN A 172 -15.71 -15.70 18.76
N ILE A 173 -16.55 -16.38 19.55
CA ILE A 173 -16.52 -16.36 21.02
C ILE A 173 -15.82 -17.59 21.62
N PHE A 174 -14.97 -17.36 22.63
CA PHE A 174 -14.10 -18.37 23.24
C PHE A 174 -14.01 -18.20 24.75
N CYS A 175 -13.63 -19.28 25.44
CA CYS A 175 -13.13 -19.19 26.82
C CYS A 175 -11.68 -18.67 26.84
N GLY A 176 -11.19 -18.29 28.03
CA GLY A 176 -9.83 -17.76 28.18
C GLY A 176 -8.74 -18.73 27.70
N LYS A 177 -8.93 -20.04 27.92
CA LYS A 177 -7.98 -21.08 27.49
C LYS A 177 -7.88 -21.19 25.96
N CYS A 178 -9.00 -21.11 25.25
CA CYS A 178 -9.03 -21.26 23.78
C CYS A 178 -8.61 -19.99 23.01
N SER A 179 -8.44 -18.87 23.70
CA SER A 179 -8.09 -17.56 23.12
C SER A 179 -6.98 -16.87 23.90
N SER A 180 -6.00 -17.62 24.40
CA SER A 180 -4.90 -17.11 25.23
C SER A 180 -3.78 -16.44 24.44
N LYS A 181 -3.83 -16.47 23.11
CA LYS A 181 -2.80 -15.92 22.22
C LYS A 181 -3.08 -14.46 21.88
N TYR A 182 -2.01 -13.73 21.55
CA TYR A 182 -2.06 -12.32 21.16
C TYR A 182 -1.26 -12.13 19.88
N SER A 183 -1.76 -11.34 18.93
CA SER A 183 -1.09 -11.08 17.65
C SER A 183 -1.50 -9.72 17.12
N THR A 184 -0.67 -9.11 16.30
CA THR A 184 -1.10 -7.99 15.44
C THR A 184 -2.00 -8.52 14.33
N ILE A 185 -2.89 -7.66 13.81
CA ILE A 185 -3.76 -7.97 12.68
C ILE A 185 -3.68 -6.82 11.67
N PRO A 186 -2.58 -6.71 10.90
CA PRO A 186 -2.35 -5.59 9.99
C PRO A 186 -3.47 -5.43 8.95
N LYS A 187 -4.06 -6.54 8.50
CA LYS A 187 -5.19 -6.51 7.57
C LYS A 187 -6.45 -5.83 8.12
N PHE A 188 -6.57 -5.62 9.43
CA PHE A 188 -7.66 -4.85 10.04
C PHE A 188 -7.19 -3.49 10.58
N GLY A 189 -5.96 -3.07 10.25
CA GLY A 189 -5.35 -1.85 10.80
C GLY A 189 -5.00 -1.95 12.28
N ILE A 190 -4.90 -3.18 12.83
CA ILE A 190 -4.60 -3.41 14.25
C ILE A 190 -3.11 -3.72 14.40
N GLU A 191 -2.34 -2.70 14.73
CA GLU A 191 -0.88 -2.81 14.90
C GLU A 191 -0.46 -3.20 16.33
N LYS A 192 -1.36 -3.05 17.30
CA LYS A 192 -1.14 -3.52 18.67
C LYS A 192 -1.49 -4.99 18.79
N GLU A 193 -0.79 -5.73 19.64
CA GLU A 193 -1.14 -7.12 19.89
C GLU A 193 -2.51 -7.25 20.56
N VAL A 194 -3.41 -7.99 19.92
CA VAL A 194 -4.77 -8.21 20.39
C VAL A 194 -5.07 -9.69 20.52
N ARG A 195 -6.03 -10.02 21.39
CA ARG A 195 -6.44 -11.39 21.67
C ARG A 195 -6.94 -12.11 20.40
N VAL A 196 -6.40 -13.28 20.15
CA VAL A 196 -6.80 -14.17 19.05
C VAL A 196 -6.97 -15.61 19.52
N CYS A 197 -7.82 -16.37 18.84
CA CYS A 197 -7.87 -17.82 19.03
C CYS A 197 -6.62 -18.48 18.44
N GLU A 198 -6.28 -19.67 18.91
CA GLU A 198 -5.07 -20.37 18.48
C GLU A 198 -5.02 -20.64 16.96
N PRO A 199 -6.10 -21.06 16.27
CA PRO A 199 -6.08 -21.19 14.81
C PRO A 199 -5.76 -19.88 14.08
N CYS A 200 -6.32 -18.75 14.53
CA CYS A 200 -6.01 -17.44 13.95
C CYS A 200 -4.58 -17.01 14.26
N TYR A 201 -4.08 -17.28 15.46
CA TYR A 201 -2.70 -16.99 15.83
C TYR A 201 -1.72 -17.71 14.91
N GLU A 202 -1.94 -19.00 14.66
CA GLU A 202 -1.12 -19.77 13.72
C GLU A 202 -1.21 -19.22 12.29
N HIS A 203 -2.41 -18.85 11.83
CA HIS A 203 -2.56 -18.29 10.49
C HIS A 203 -1.84 -16.92 10.33
N LEU A 204 -1.92 -16.07 11.36
CA LEU A 204 -1.30 -14.74 11.35
C LEU A 204 0.23 -14.81 11.51
N ASN A 205 0.74 -15.82 12.20
CA ASN A 205 2.17 -15.97 12.52
C ASN A 205 2.87 -17.11 11.76
N LYS A 206 2.18 -17.79 10.84
CA LYS A 206 2.83 -18.66 9.85
C LYS A 206 3.64 -17.78 8.91
N SER A 207 4.93 -17.71 9.23
CA SER A 207 5.99 -16.99 8.53
C SER A 207 5.84 -17.00 7.00
N VAL A 208 5.55 -15.82 6.43
CA VAL A 208 6.38 -15.35 5.32
C VAL A 208 7.81 -15.26 5.84
N PRO A 209 8.84 -15.77 5.13
CA PRO A 209 10.22 -15.58 5.53
C PRO A 209 10.51 -14.08 5.59
N PHE A 210 10.56 -13.53 6.79
CA PHE A 210 11.08 -12.21 7.04
C PHE A 210 12.59 -12.32 6.86
N VAL A 211 13.06 -12.09 5.63
CA VAL A 211 14.46 -11.74 5.38
C VAL A 211 14.72 -10.38 6.01
N VAL A 212 14.91 -10.36 7.33
CA VAL A 212 15.67 -9.31 8.00
C VAL A 212 17.12 -9.46 7.60
N GLY A 213 17.43 -9.01 6.38
CA GLY A 213 18.76 -8.55 6.04
C GLY A 213 18.95 -7.17 6.64
N PHE A 214 19.30 -7.15 7.92
CA PHE A 214 19.85 -5.99 8.61
C PHE A 214 21.08 -5.53 7.82
N PHE A 215 20.96 -4.48 6.98
CA PHE A 215 22.13 -3.70 6.60
C PHE A 215 22.51 -2.90 7.85
N ALA A 216 23.32 -3.51 8.71
CA ALA A 216 24.17 -2.76 9.61
C ALA A 216 25.13 -1.98 8.71
N CYS A 217 24.85 -0.68 8.53
CA CYS A 217 25.84 0.28 8.10
C CYS A 217 26.88 0.36 9.23
N ASP A 218 28.02 -0.33 9.09
CA ASP A 218 29.17 -0.08 9.96
C ASP A 218 29.67 1.33 9.64
N SER A 219 29.31 2.26 10.51
CA SER A 219 29.78 3.64 10.48
C SER A 219 31.14 3.71 11.15
N ARG A 220 32.16 3.09 10.54
CA ARG A 220 33.58 3.23 10.89
C ARG A 220 34.37 2.73 9.69
N ASP A 221 34.72 3.65 8.79
CA ASP A 221 35.91 3.64 7.91
C ASP A 221 35.78 4.77 6.86
N ILE A 222 35.67 6.01 7.36
CA ILE A 222 36.01 7.21 6.58
C ILE A 222 36.79 8.14 7.52
N GLU A 223 38.06 7.83 7.75
CA GLU A 223 39.09 8.83 8.08
C GLU A 223 40.41 8.37 7.47
N GLY A 224 41.10 9.28 6.77
CA GLY A 224 42.54 9.15 6.53
C GLY A 224 42.99 8.89 5.10
N GLY A 225 42.58 9.73 4.14
CA GLY A 225 43.42 9.99 2.98
C GLY A 225 44.50 11.01 3.36
N SER A 226 45.75 10.57 3.50
CA SER A 226 46.93 11.44 3.41
C SER A 226 48.05 10.75 2.63
N ARG A 227 48.66 11.55 1.75
CA ARG A 227 49.80 11.27 0.87
C ARG A 227 51.08 10.99 1.66
N GLU A 228 52.11 10.61 0.89
CA GLU A 228 53.56 10.53 1.23
C GLU A 228 53.91 9.14 1.81
N ASP A 229 54.84 8.32 1.29
CA ASP A 229 56.13 8.61 0.67
C ASP A 229 56.52 7.58 -0.42
N VAL A 230 57.21 8.09 -1.44
CA VAL A 230 58.09 7.31 -2.33
C VAL A 230 59.47 7.33 -1.68
N GLU A 231 59.95 6.19 -1.17
CA GLU A 231 61.34 6.06 -0.77
C GLU A 231 62.02 4.88 -1.49
N LEU A 232 63.19 5.22 -2.02
CA LEU A 232 64.08 4.45 -2.87
C LEU A 232 65.00 3.53 -2.06
N ALA A 233 65.42 2.45 -2.75
CA ALA A 233 66.75 1.79 -2.66
C ALA A 233 66.97 0.75 -1.54
N PRO A 234 67.97 -0.15 -1.70
CA PRO A 234 68.91 -0.33 -2.82
C PRO A 234 68.67 -1.56 -3.71
#